data_AF-A0A1D6P8A3-F1
#
_entry.id   AF-A0A1D6P8A3-F1
#
_cell.length_a   1.000
_cell.length_b   1.000
_cell.length_c   1.000
_cell.angle_alpha   90.00
_cell.angle_beta   90.00
_cell.angle_gamma   90.00
#
_symmetry.space_group_name_H-M   'P 1'
#
loop_
_entity.id
_entity.type
_entity.pdbx_description
1 polymer ?
#
loop_
_entity_poly.entity_id
_entity_poly.type
_entity_poly.pdbx_seq_one_letter_code
_entity_poly.pdbx_strand_id
1 'polypeptide(L)'
;MAVVPAAETLDGLKDRFDLGVFVGDLALDEEVTSDDESLEGLQQELDNCKNDQEVANILASGIKLREYTKGVENNIRQIELDSIQDYIKESENLVSLHDQICDCDNILLQMETVLTGFQTEIGSISSEIKVLQEKSMDMGLKLKNRKAAESKLSKFVEDIIVPPRMIDIIVDGEVNDEYMKTLETLSKKIKFIDADPMVKSSKALKDVQPEVERLRQKAVSKIFEFVIQKFYALRKPKTNIQILQQSVLLKYKYTIFSCQIPILACSLVLLFLISVPVSLNMYLCKVL
;
A
#
# COMPACT_ATOMS: atom_id res chain seq x y z
N MET A 1 3.32 20.66 -21.59
CA MET A 1 4.76 20.34 -21.63
C MET A 1 4.92 18.91 -21.15
N ALA A 2 5.82 18.15 -21.79
CA ALA A 2 6.05 16.70 -21.70
C ALA A 2 5.24 15.83 -22.68
N VAL A 3 5.96 15.53 -23.77
CA VAL A 3 5.65 14.67 -24.91
C VAL A 3 5.91 13.22 -24.54
N VAL A 4 5.02 12.32 -24.96
CA VAL A 4 5.14 10.86 -24.88
C VAL A 4 6.06 10.39 -26.02
N PRO A 5 7.10 9.57 -25.78
CA PRO A 5 7.84 8.94 -26.87
C PRO A 5 7.19 7.61 -27.29
N ALA A 6 7.32 7.37 -28.59
CA ALA A 6 6.68 6.34 -29.38
C ALA A 6 7.41 4.98 -29.30
N ALA A 7 6.68 3.95 -29.74
CA ALA A 7 7.05 2.55 -29.81
C ALA A 7 8.30 2.28 -30.65
N GLU A 8 9.20 1.45 -30.13
CA GLU A 8 10.26 0.78 -30.88
C GLU A 8 9.75 -0.61 -31.29
N THR A 9 9.55 -0.78 -32.59
CA THR A 9 9.42 -2.09 -33.24
C THR A 9 10.81 -2.69 -33.41
N LEU A 10 11.09 -3.78 -32.68
CA LEU A 10 12.27 -4.62 -32.90
C LEU A 10 12.11 -5.34 -34.24
N ASP A 11 12.85 -4.88 -35.23
CA ASP A 11 12.94 -5.47 -36.56
C ASP A 11 13.70 -6.80 -36.46
N GLY A 12 13.09 -7.86 -36.98
CA GLY A 12 13.66 -9.19 -36.99
C GLY A 12 14.84 -9.25 -37.95
N LEU A 13 16.02 -9.54 -37.41
CA LEU A 13 17.21 -9.85 -38.19
C LEU A 13 17.01 -11.21 -38.89
N LYS A 14 16.31 -11.20 -40.02
CA LYS A 14 16.24 -12.32 -40.94
C LYS A 14 17.53 -12.31 -41.74
N ASP A 15 18.61 -12.78 -41.11
CA ASP A 15 19.87 -13.05 -41.80
C ASP A 15 19.62 -14.23 -42.73
N ARG A 16 19.18 -13.89 -43.95
CA ARG A 16 19.08 -14.80 -45.08
C ARG A 16 20.51 -15.22 -45.37
N PHE A 17 20.82 -16.50 -45.18
CA PHE A 17 22.04 -17.10 -45.70
C PHE A 17 22.09 -16.85 -47.22
N ASP A 18 22.92 -15.89 -47.64
CA ASP A 18 23.05 -15.48 -49.03
C ASP A 18 24.11 -16.37 -49.70
N LEU A 19 23.63 -17.47 -50.28
CA LEU A 19 24.43 -18.44 -51.01
C LEU A 19 25.08 -17.84 -52.28
N GLY A 20 24.74 -16.58 -52.62
CA GLY A 20 25.34 -15.85 -53.74
C GLY A 20 26.78 -15.38 -53.51
N VAL A 21 27.28 -15.36 -52.27
CA VAL A 21 28.65 -14.87 -51.97
C VAL A 21 29.72 -15.94 -52.25
N PHE A 22 29.36 -17.24 -52.23
CA PHE A 22 30.33 -18.34 -52.41
C PHE A 22 30.37 -18.90 -53.84
N VAL A 23 29.27 -18.79 -54.59
CA VAL A 23 29.27 -19.13 -56.02
C VAL A 23 29.79 -17.92 -56.78
N GLY A 24 31.11 -17.73 -56.74
CA GLY A 24 31.82 -16.75 -57.55
C GLY A 24 31.41 -16.89 -59.02
N ASP A 25 31.24 -15.75 -59.68
CA ASP A 25 31.01 -15.57 -61.12
C ASP A 25 31.66 -16.70 -61.93
N LEU A 26 30.86 -17.72 -62.27
CA LEU A 26 31.19 -18.65 -63.35
C LEU A 26 30.71 -18.02 -64.65
N ALA A 27 31.33 -16.89 -65.00
CA ALA A 27 31.40 -16.46 -66.38
C ALA A 27 32.26 -17.51 -67.10
N LEU A 28 31.58 -18.47 -67.74
CA LEU A 28 32.20 -19.30 -68.76
C LEU A 28 32.58 -18.37 -69.91
N ASP A 29 33.79 -17.80 -69.84
CA ASP A 29 34.42 -17.13 -70.98
C ASP A 29 34.78 -18.20 -72.03
N GLU A 30 33.76 -18.74 -72.70
CA GLU A 30 33.89 -19.23 -74.07
C GLU A 30 33.86 -18.02 -75.02
N GLU A 31 34.86 -17.15 -74.91
CA GLU A 31 35.25 -16.27 -76.01
C GLU A 31 36.68 -16.61 -76.39
N VAL A 32 36.82 -17.67 -77.19
CA VAL A 32 37.91 -17.75 -78.16
C VAL A 32 37.62 -16.64 -79.17
N THR A 33 38.03 -15.41 -78.87
CA THR A 33 38.24 -14.39 -79.88
C THR A 33 39.34 -14.93 -80.78
N SER A 34 38.91 -15.58 -81.86
CA SER A 34 39.74 -15.88 -83.01
C SER A 34 40.18 -14.54 -83.60
N ASP A 35 41.23 -13.97 -83.03
CA ASP A 35 41.96 -12.87 -83.64
C ASP A 35 42.50 -13.40 -84.98
N ASP A 36 41.78 -13.05 -86.06
CA ASP A 36 42.15 -13.33 -87.44
C ASP A 36 43.32 -12.39 -87.80
N GLU A 37 44.49 -12.63 -87.21
CA GLU A 37 45.72 -11.96 -87.60
C GLU A 37 46.04 -12.37 -89.04
N SER A 38 46.13 -11.37 -89.93
CA SER A 38 46.36 -11.58 -91.36
C SER A 38 47.66 -12.36 -91.62
N LEU A 39 47.55 -13.65 -91.95
CA LEU A 39 48.65 -14.61 -92.20
C LEU A 39 49.36 -14.42 -93.56
N GLU A 40 49.21 -13.26 -94.20
CA GLU A 40 49.76 -13.01 -95.54
C GLU A 40 51.25 -12.65 -95.44
N GLY A 41 52.10 -13.68 -95.57
CA GLY A 41 53.57 -13.59 -95.47
C GLY A 41 54.19 -14.78 -94.73
N LEU A 42 53.43 -15.39 -93.82
CA LEU A 42 53.88 -16.54 -93.03
C LEU A 42 53.96 -17.83 -93.84
N GLN A 43 53.26 -17.93 -94.97
CA GLN A 43 53.35 -19.07 -95.88
C GLN A 43 54.77 -19.23 -96.45
N GLN A 44 55.45 -18.13 -96.73
CA GLN A 44 56.81 -18.13 -97.29
C GLN A 44 57.88 -18.40 -96.21
N GLU A 45 57.64 -17.98 -94.97
CA GLU A 45 58.49 -18.32 -93.81
C GLU A 45 58.29 -19.77 -93.36
N LEU A 46 57.07 -20.30 -93.46
CA LEU A 46 56.74 -21.69 -93.15
C LEU A 46 57.35 -22.67 -94.17
N ASP A 47 57.38 -22.32 -95.45
CA ASP A 47 58.03 -23.15 -96.49
C ASP A 47 59.57 -23.14 -96.35
N ASN A 48 60.18 -22.09 -95.80
CA ASN A 48 61.61 -22.06 -95.47
C ASN A 48 61.97 -22.91 -94.24
N CYS A 49 61.08 -22.98 -93.24
CA CYS A 49 61.27 -23.80 -92.02
C CYS A 49 60.78 -25.25 -92.13
N LYS A 50 60.20 -25.65 -93.26
CA LYS A 50 59.61 -26.97 -93.49
C LYS A 50 60.59 -28.14 -93.36
N ASN A 51 61.89 -27.87 -93.51
CA ASN A 51 62.96 -28.86 -93.44
C ASN A 51 63.69 -28.88 -92.09
N ASP A 52 63.33 -28.01 -91.14
CA ASP A 52 63.95 -28.01 -89.81
C ASP A 52 63.31 -29.08 -88.93
N GLN A 53 64.10 -30.12 -88.66
CA GLN A 53 63.77 -31.24 -87.77
C GLN A 53 63.33 -30.74 -86.38
N GLU A 54 63.86 -29.61 -85.92
CA GLU A 54 63.52 -29.00 -84.64
C GLU A 54 62.10 -28.42 -84.62
N VAL A 55 61.65 -27.78 -85.69
CA VAL A 55 60.29 -27.21 -85.78
C VAL A 55 59.25 -28.33 -85.80
N ALA A 56 59.51 -29.42 -86.53
CA ALA A 56 58.63 -30.60 -86.51
C ALA A 56 58.55 -31.25 -85.13
N ASN A 57 59.67 -31.33 -84.40
CA ASN A 57 59.71 -31.86 -83.04
C ASN A 57 58.98 -30.94 -82.04
N ILE A 58 59.10 -29.61 -82.18
CA ILE A 58 58.39 -28.63 -81.35
C ILE A 58 56.88 -28.70 -81.60
N LEU A 59 56.44 -28.83 -82.86
CA LEU A 59 55.02 -28.98 -83.19
C LEU A 59 54.45 -30.32 -82.67
N ALA A 60 55.19 -31.43 -82.82
CA ALA A 60 54.76 -32.73 -82.27
C ALA A 60 54.71 -32.74 -80.74
N SER A 61 55.65 -32.07 -80.07
CA SER A 61 55.64 -31.85 -78.62
C SER A 61 54.46 -30.96 -78.20
N GLY A 62 54.17 -29.90 -78.97
CA GLY A 62 53.04 -29.01 -78.76
C GLY A 62 51.69 -29.71 -78.92
N ILE A 63 51.56 -30.64 -79.86
CA ILE A 63 50.35 -31.49 -80.02
C ILE A 63 50.16 -32.38 -78.78
N LYS A 64 51.22 -33.05 -78.29
CA LYS A 64 51.17 -33.86 -77.06
C LYS A 64 50.83 -33.02 -75.82
N LEU A 65 51.38 -31.81 -75.72
CA LEU A 65 51.09 -30.91 -74.62
C LEU A 65 49.63 -30.43 -74.66
N ARG A 66 49.10 -30.12 -75.84
CA ARG A 66 47.69 -29.72 -76.03
C ARG A 66 46.73 -30.87 -75.68
N GLU A 67 47.05 -32.10 -76.08
CA GLU A 67 46.28 -33.29 -75.68
C GLU A 67 46.32 -33.53 -74.17
N TYR A 68 47.49 -33.35 -73.54
CA TYR A 68 47.62 -33.42 -72.08
C TYR A 68 46.84 -32.32 -71.37
N THR A 69 46.92 -31.06 -71.82
CA THR A 69 46.14 -29.94 -71.28
C THR A 69 44.64 -30.21 -71.40
N LYS A 70 44.18 -30.72 -72.55
CA LYS A 70 42.77 -31.10 -72.74
C LYS A 70 42.36 -32.26 -71.83
N GLY A 71 43.26 -33.22 -71.59
CA GLY A 71 43.06 -34.29 -70.63
C GLY A 71 42.93 -33.77 -69.20
N VAL A 72 43.80 -32.85 -68.78
CA VAL A 72 43.74 -32.20 -67.46
C VAL A 72 42.48 -31.37 -67.30
N GLU A 73 42.09 -30.60 -68.31
CA GLU A 73 40.85 -29.80 -68.33
C GLU A 73 39.60 -30.70 -68.18
N ASN A 74 39.57 -31.84 -68.86
CA ASN A 74 38.49 -32.82 -68.68
C ASN A 74 38.46 -33.42 -67.27
N ASN A 75 39.62 -33.70 -66.67
CA ASN A 75 39.68 -34.19 -65.28
C ASN A 75 39.20 -33.11 -64.30
N ILE A 76 39.56 -31.85 -64.52
CA ILE A 76 39.10 -30.72 -63.69
C ILE A 76 37.58 -30.61 -63.77
N ARG A 77 37.01 -30.60 -64.98
CA ARG A 77 35.55 -30.58 -65.16
C ARG A 77 34.86 -31.77 -64.48
N GLN A 78 35.47 -32.95 -64.54
CA GLN A 78 34.91 -34.13 -63.88
C GLN A 78 34.95 -34.00 -62.35
N ILE A 79 36.04 -33.49 -61.78
CA ILE A 79 36.15 -33.22 -60.33
C ILE A 79 35.16 -32.14 -59.89
N GLU A 80 34.96 -31.10 -60.70
CA GLU A 80 33.98 -30.04 -60.44
C GLU A 80 32.56 -30.61 -60.40
N LEU A 81 32.19 -31.44 -61.39
CA LEU A 81 30.90 -32.10 -61.44
C LEU A 81 30.70 -33.05 -60.24
N ASP A 82 31.72 -33.84 -59.88
CA ASP A 82 31.69 -34.72 -58.71
C ASP A 82 31.52 -33.91 -57.42
N SER A 83 32.23 -32.78 -57.29
CA SER A 83 32.13 -31.89 -56.13
C SER A 83 30.74 -31.26 -56.02
N ILE A 84 30.17 -30.78 -57.14
CA ILE A 84 28.81 -30.24 -57.19
C ILE A 84 27.80 -31.32 -56.76
N GLN A 85 27.97 -32.55 -57.23
CA GLN A 85 27.10 -33.66 -56.87
C GLN A 85 27.19 -33.99 -55.37
N ASP A 86 28.38 -33.94 -54.78
CA ASP A 86 28.56 -34.12 -53.34
C ASP A 86 27.90 -32.99 -52.52
N TYR A 87 28.01 -31.73 -52.97
CA TYR A 87 27.31 -30.61 -52.35
C TYR A 87 25.79 -30.74 -52.43
N ILE A 88 25.25 -31.15 -53.59
CA ILE A 88 23.81 -31.38 -53.75
C ILE A 88 23.33 -32.49 -52.81
N LYS A 89 24.11 -33.56 -52.69
CA LYS A 89 23.78 -34.68 -51.80
C LYS A 89 23.80 -34.29 -50.32
N GLU A 90 24.80 -33.52 -49.90
CA GLU A 90 24.91 -33.08 -48.49
C GLU A 90 23.94 -31.93 -48.16
N SER A 91 23.44 -31.22 -49.17
CA SER A 91 22.47 -30.14 -48.99
C SER A 91 21.20 -30.60 -48.26
N GLU A 92 20.72 -31.82 -48.50
CA GLU A 92 19.52 -32.34 -47.82
C GLU A 92 19.78 -32.54 -46.32
N ASN A 93 20.96 -33.03 -45.96
CA ASN A 93 21.37 -33.19 -44.55
C ASN A 93 21.51 -31.83 -43.86
N LEU A 94 22.10 -30.83 -44.54
CA LEU A 94 22.25 -29.48 -44.00
C LEU A 94 20.88 -28.82 -43.78
N VAL A 95 19.95 -28.98 -44.72
CA VAL A 95 18.57 -28.50 -44.59
C VAL A 95 17.87 -29.19 -43.42
N SER A 96 17.99 -30.52 -43.30
CA SER A 96 17.40 -31.25 -42.17
C SER A 96 17.97 -30.82 -40.82
N LEU A 97 19.28 -30.54 -40.74
CA LEU A 97 19.90 -30.04 -39.52
C LEU A 97 19.40 -28.63 -39.18
N HIS A 98 19.30 -27.76 -40.20
CA HIS A 98 18.77 -26.41 -40.04
C HIS A 98 17.32 -26.45 -39.55
N ASP A 99 16.48 -27.34 -40.09
CA ASP A 99 15.11 -27.53 -39.63
C ASP A 99 15.05 -27.97 -38.16
N GLN A 100 15.92 -28.90 -37.75
CA GLN A 100 16.01 -29.32 -36.34
C GLN A 100 16.47 -28.18 -35.41
N ILE A 101 17.39 -27.33 -35.85
CA ILE A 101 17.82 -26.14 -35.11
C ILE A 101 16.64 -25.17 -34.98
N CYS A 102 15.91 -24.92 -36.07
CA CYS A 102 14.72 -24.08 -36.04
C CYS A 102 13.64 -24.62 -35.10
N ASP A 103 13.44 -25.94 -35.07
CA ASP A 103 12.48 -26.57 -34.16
C ASP A 103 12.91 -26.40 -32.69
N CYS A 104 14.21 -26.52 -32.39
CA CYS A 104 14.73 -26.26 -31.05
C CYS A 104 14.54 -24.80 -30.64
N ASP A 105 14.82 -23.86 -31.54
CA ASP A 105 14.60 -22.42 -31.29
C ASP A 105 13.12 -22.12 -31.04
N ASN A 106 12.22 -22.74 -31.79
CA ASN A 106 10.78 -22.62 -31.57
C ASN A 106 10.36 -23.12 -30.18
N ILE A 107 10.93 -24.24 -29.71
CA ILE A 107 10.67 -24.76 -28.37
C ILE A 107 11.21 -23.80 -27.29
N LEU A 108 12.42 -23.26 -27.48
CA LEU A 108 13.01 -22.29 -26.56
C LEU A 108 12.19 -21.01 -26.49
N LEU A 109 11.71 -20.49 -27.62
CA LEU A 109 10.82 -19.33 -27.69
C LEU A 109 9.51 -19.56 -26.93
N GLN A 110 8.91 -20.75 -27.05
CA GLN A 110 7.72 -21.09 -26.29
C GLN A 110 8.00 -21.11 -24.78
N MET A 111 9.12 -21.70 -24.37
CA MET A 111 9.51 -21.74 -22.96
C MET A 111 9.81 -20.34 -22.40
N GLU A 112 10.50 -19.50 -23.16
CA GLU A 112 10.76 -18.10 -22.82
C GLU A 112 9.46 -17.31 -22.66
N THR A 113 8.52 -17.48 -23.60
CA THR A 113 7.21 -16.82 -23.53
C THR A 113 6.46 -17.19 -22.26
N VAL A 114 6.44 -18.48 -21.90
CA VAL A 114 5.79 -18.97 -20.67
C VAL A 114 6.47 -18.42 -19.42
N LEU A 115 7.80 -18.46 -19.36
CA LEU A 115 8.56 -17.95 -18.21
C LEU A 115 8.40 -16.43 -18.04
N THR A 116 8.40 -15.69 -19.13
CA THR A 116 8.17 -14.25 -19.14
C THR A 116 6.75 -13.93 -18.68
N GLY A 117 5.76 -14.70 -19.15
CA GLY A 117 4.38 -14.65 -18.65
C GLY A 117 4.33 -14.81 -17.13
N PHE A 118 4.91 -15.89 -16.59
CA PHE A 118 4.94 -16.11 -15.13
C PHE A 118 5.68 -15.00 -14.37
N GLN A 119 6.79 -14.49 -14.90
CA GLN A 119 7.51 -13.37 -14.29
C GLN A 119 6.61 -12.13 -14.19
N THR A 120 5.88 -11.80 -15.26
CA THR A 120 4.99 -10.64 -15.28
C THR A 120 3.80 -10.82 -14.34
N GLU A 121 3.20 -12.01 -14.29
CA GLU A 121 2.09 -12.33 -13.39
C GLU A 121 2.52 -12.28 -11.92
N ILE A 122 3.66 -12.88 -11.57
CA ILE A 122 4.21 -12.82 -10.20
C ILE A 122 4.56 -11.37 -9.84
N GLY A 123 5.10 -10.60 -10.78
CA GLY A 123 5.36 -9.17 -10.61
C GLY A 123 4.08 -8.38 -10.30
N SER A 124 2.99 -8.63 -11.04
CA SER A 124 1.69 -7.99 -10.80
C SER A 124 1.11 -8.40 -9.45
N ILE A 125 1.05 -9.69 -9.16
CA ILE A 125 0.50 -10.23 -7.91
C ILE A 125 1.29 -9.70 -6.71
N SER A 126 2.61 -9.64 -6.78
CA SER A 126 3.46 -9.09 -5.73
C SER A 126 3.18 -7.59 -5.49
N SER A 127 3.01 -6.83 -6.56
CA SER A 127 2.62 -5.42 -6.49
C SER A 127 1.23 -5.24 -5.86
N GLU A 128 0.24 -6.04 -6.27
CA GLU A 128 -1.11 -6.02 -5.72
C GLU A 128 -1.13 -6.37 -4.23
N ILE A 129 -0.37 -7.39 -3.82
CA ILE A 129 -0.21 -7.76 -2.40
C ILE A 129 0.37 -6.58 -1.61
N LYS A 130 1.39 -5.91 -2.15
CA LYS A 130 1.99 -4.74 -1.49
C LYS A 130 0.98 -3.60 -1.32
N VAL A 131 0.23 -3.27 -2.36
CA VAL A 131 -0.83 -2.24 -2.30
C VAL A 131 -1.90 -2.62 -1.28
N LEU A 132 -2.31 -3.89 -1.24
CA LEU A 132 -3.31 -4.38 -0.28
C LEU A 132 -2.79 -4.32 1.16
N GLN A 133 -1.52 -4.65 1.39
CA GLN A 133 -0.87 -4.53 2.69
C GLN A 133 -0.80 -3.07 3.15
N GLU A 134 -0.37 -2.16 2.29
CA GLU A 134 -0.33 -0.72 2.59
C GLU A 134 -1.74 -0.19 2.94
N LYS A 135 -2.76 -0.55 2.16
CA LYS A 135 -4.15 -0.17 2.42
C LYS A 135 -4.67 -0.74 3.74
N SER A 136 -4.32 -1.99 4.06
CA SER A 136 -4.70 -2.63 5.32
C SER A 136 -4.04 -1.95 6.52
N MET A 137 -2.78 -1.56 6.40
CA MET A 137 -2.06 -0.81 7.43
C MET A 137 -2.65 0.59 7.64
N ASP A 138 -2.92 1.33 6.56
CA ASP A 138 -3.57 2.65 6.62
C ASP A 138 -4.94 2.57 7.29
N MET A 139 -5.76 1.58 6.91
CA MET A 139 -7.06 1.34 7.54
C MET A 139 -6.90 1.02 9.03
N GLY A 140 -5.91 0.20 9.40
CA GLY A 140 -5.58 -0.12 10.78
C GLY A 140 -5.22 1.12 11.60
N LEU A 141 -4.43 2.04 11.03
CA LEU A 141 -4.08 3.32 11.66
C LEU A 141 -5.31 4.23 11.83
N LYS A 142 -6.13 4.36 10.78
CA LYS A 142 -7.38 5.13 10.83
C LYS A 142 -8.32 4.60 11.91
N LEU A 143 -8.45 3.29 12.04
CA LEU A 143 -9.28 2.66 13.07
C LEU A 143 -8.74 2.92 14.48
N LYS A 144 -7.41 2.79 14.69
CA LYS A 144 -6.78 3.10 15.98
C LYS A 144 -7.00 4.56 16.37
N ASN A 145 -6.80 5.49 15.43
CA ASN A 145 -7.02 6.92 15.67
C ASN A 145 -8.48 7.22 16.01
N ARG A 146 -9.44 6.63 15.27
CA ARG A 146 -10.86 6.79 15.56
C ARG A 146 -11.24 6.22 16.92
N LYS A 147 -10.75 5.03 17.29
CA LYS A 147 -11.03 4.40 18.59
C LYS A 147 -10.42 5.19 19.76
N ALA A 148 -9.23 5.76 19.56
CA ALA A 148 -8.60 6.63 20.56
C ALA A 148 -9.39 7.93 20.76
N ALA A 149 -9.87 8.54 19.66
CA ALA A 149 -10.72 9.73 19.73
C ALA A 149 -12.10 9.40 20.35
N GLU A 150 -12.73 8.31 19.95
CA GLU A 150 -13.99 7.80 20.50
C GLU A 150 -13.88 7.57 22.00
N SER A 151 -12.81 6.92 22.48
CA SER A 151 -12.60 6.68 23.91
C SER A 151 -12.50 7.98 24.71
N LYS A 152 -11.80 8.98 24.18
CA LYS A 152 -11.69 10.30 24.82
C LYS A 152 -13.02 11.04 24.80
N LEU A 153 -13.75 10.97 23.69
CA LEU A 153 -15.04 11.63 23.53
C LEU A 153 -16.12 10.97 24.39
N SER A 154 -16.14 9.64 24.50
CA SER A 154 -17.08 8.89 25.35
C SER A 154 -16.93 9.32 26.81
N LYS A 155 -15.70 9.36 27.32
CA LYS A 155 -15.42 9.85 28.69
C LYS A 155 -15.94 11.27 28.91
N PHE A 156 -15.64 12.17 27.96
CA PHE A 156 -16.12 13.55 28.01
C PHE A 156 -17.66 13.64 28.01
N VAL A 157 -18.33 12.86 27.16
CA VAL A 157 -19.80 12.81 27.10
C VAL A 157 -20.39 12.22 28.38
N GLU A 158 -19.83 11.14 28.91
CA GLU A 158 -20.24 10.51 30.17
C GLU A 158 -20.14 11.48 31.35
N ASP A 159 -19.10 12.33 31.38
CA ASP A 159 -18.91 13.31 32.44
C ASP A 159 -19.89 14.49 32.34
N ILE A 160 -20.27 14.92 31.13
CA ILE A 160 -21.18 16.06 30.94
C ILE A 160 -22.66 15.65 30.96
N ILE A 161 -23.03 14.49 30.44
CA ILE A 161 -24.43 14.12 30.26
C ILE A 161 -25.15 13.96 31.61
N VAL A 162 -26.36 14.49 31.72
CA VAL A 162 -27.22 14.31 32.88
C VAL A 162 -28.37 13.37 32.49
N PRO A 163 -28.38 12.11 32.97
CA PRO A 163 -29.45 11.19 32.65
C PRO A 163 -30.81 11.66 33.21
N PRO A 164 -31.94 11.46 32.50
CA PRO A 164 -33.26 11.85 33.01
C PRO A 164 -33.60 11.25 34.38
N ARG A 165 -33.20 9.99 34.63
CA ARG A 165 -33.38 9.33 35.93
C ARG A 165 -32.71 10.09 37.09
N MET A 166 -31.57 10.73 36.84
CA MET A 166 -30.90 11.58 37.84
C MET A 166 -31.74 12.82 38.16
N ILE A 167 -32.42 13.38 37.15
CA ILE A 167 -33.32 14.51 37.33
C ILE A 167 -34.52 14.12 38.18
N ASP A 168 -35.18 13.00 37.86
CA ASP A 168 -36.37 12.54 38.59
C ASP A 168 -36.06 12.26 40.08
N ILE A 169 -34.94 11.61 40.37
CA ILE A 169 -34.52 11.35 41.76
C ILE A 169 -34.27 12.66 42.51
N ILE A 170 -33.66 13.66 41.87
CA ILE A 170 -33.35 14.93 42.52
C ILE A 170 -34.60 15.79 42.72
N VAL A 171 -35.45 15.88 41.70
CA VAL A 171 -36.64 16.74 41.72
C VAL A 171 -37.74 16.12 42.57
N ASP A 172 -38.07 14.84 42.37
CA ASP A 172 -39.24 14.18 42.96
C ASP A 172 -38.89 13.16 44.05
N GLY A 173 -37.71 12.53 44.00
CA GLY A 173 -37.31 11.48 44.95
C GLY A 173 -37.11 11.93 46.40
N GLU A 174 -37.39 11.06 47.37
CA GLU A 174 -37.13 11.35 48.79
C GLU A 174 -35.63 11.32 49.13
N VAL A 175 -35.22 11.99 50.21
CA VAL A 175 -33.82 12.03 50.67
C VAL A 175 -33.45 10.71 51.34
N ASN A 176 -33.13 9.72 50.52
CA ASN A 176 -32.68 8.37 50.89
C ASN A 176 -31.18 8.15 50.54
N ASP A 177 -30.62 7.00 50.91
CA ASP A 177 -29.22 6.65 50.57
C ASP A 177 -28.94 6.66 49.04
N GLU A 178 -29.96 6.35 48.22
CA GLU A 178 -29.89 6.43 46.76
C GLU A 178 -29.78 7.89 46.26
N TYR A 179 -30.56 8.80 46.84
CA TYR A 179 -30.48 10.24 46.56
C TYR A 179 -29.07 10.77 46.87
N MET A 180 -28.46 10.31 47.97
CA MET A 180 -27.11 10.73 48.36
C MET A 180 -26.04 10.28 47.35
N LYS A 181 -26.15 9.08 46.79
CA LYS A 181 -25.26 8.61 45.71
C LYS A 181 -25.44 9.40 44.43
N THR A 182 -26.68 9.69 44.06
CA THR A 182 -27.00 10.51 42.88
C THR A 182 -26.49 11.94 43.05
N LEU A 183 -26.59 12.51 44.25
CA LEU A 183 -26.06 13.82 44.60
C LEU A 183 -24.52 13.87 44.52
N GLU A 184 -23.83 12.82 45.00
CA GLU A 184 -22.37 12.73 44.88
C GLU A 184 -21.94 12.69 43.42
N THR A 185 -22.68 11.95 42.58
CA THR A 185 -22.45 11.87 41.14
C THR A 185 -22.65 13.23 40.48
N LEU A 186 -23.72 13.95 40.82
CA LEU A 186 -23.95 15.32 40.34
C LEU A 186 -22.83 16.27 40.80
N SER A 187 -22.37 16.18 42.04
CA SER A 187 -21.26 16.99 42.56
C SER A 187 -19.96 16.75 41.78
N LYS A 188 -19.64 15.49 41.42
CA LYS A 188 -18.50 15.16 40.56
C LYS A 188 -18.62 15.81 39.18
N LYS A 189 -19.81 15.76 38.57
CA LYS A 189 -20.09 16.40 37.28
C LYS A 189 -19.92 17.92 37.33
N ILE A 190 -20.43 18.58 38.38
CA ILE A 190 -20.26 20.02 38.60
C ILE A 190 -18.78 20.38 38.75
N LYS A 191 -18.01 19.61 39.53
CA LYS A 191 -16.56 19.83 39.70
C LYS A 191 -15.80 19.67 38.40
N PHE A 192 -16.15 18.69 37.57
CA PHE A 192 -15.53 18.49 36.26
C PHE A 192 -15.77 19.70 35.34
N ILE A 193 -17.01 20.20 35.29
CA ILE A 193 -17.37 21.40 34.54
C ILE A 193 -16.60 22.62 35.04
N ASP A 194 -16.40 22.75 36.36
CA ASP A 194 -15.73 23.90 36.94
C ASP A 194 -14.20 23.87 36.86
N ALA A 195 -13.61 22.67 36.92
CA ALA A 195 -12.16 22.47 36.96
C ALA A 195 -11.47 22.79 35.62
N ASP A 196 -12.14 22.52 34.49
CA ASP A 196 -11.47 22.53 33.19
C ASP A 196 -11.98 23.66 32.27
N PRO A 197 -11.21 24.75 32.10
CA PRO A 197 -11.63 25.90 31.30
C PRO A 197 -11.78 25.56 29.81
N MET A 198 -11.10 24.51 29.32
CA MET A 198 -11.25 24.05 27.94
C MET A 198 -12.63 23.43 27.71
N VAL A 199 -13.14 22.70 28.70
CA VAL A 199 -14.48 22.09 28.66
C VAL A 199 -15.56 23.19 28.59
N LYS A 200 -15.39 24.28 29.35
CA LYS A 200 -16.29 25.47 29.35
C LYS A 200 -16.43 26.14 27.97
N SER A 201 -15.45 25.98 27.10
CA SER A 201 -15.51 26.54 25.74
C SER A 201 -16.32 25.70 24.75
N SER A 202 -16.62 24.43 25.09
CA SER A 202 -17.35 23.51 24.21
C SER A 202 -18.83 23.91 24.06
N LYS A 203 -19.36 23.80 22.83
CA LYS A 203 -20.77 24.09 22.54
C LYS A 203 -21.72 23.17 23.32
N ALA A 204 -21.39 21.89 23.44
CA ALA A 204 -22.21 20.91 24.15
C ALA A 204 -22.36 21.23 25.65
N LEU A 205 -21.34 21.85 26.26
CA LEU A 205 -21.45 22.24 27.66
C LEU A 205 -22.35 23.45 27.83
N LYS A 206 -22.37 24.41 26.89
CA LYS A 206 -23.24 25.59 26.99
C LYS A 206 -24.72 25.22 27.05
N ASP A 207 -25.11 24.15 26.37
CA ASP A 207 -26.50 23.66 26.38
C ASP A 207 -26.85 22.91 27.68
N VAL A 208 -25.88 22.19 28.27
CA VAL A 208 -26.10 21.37 29.48
C VAL A 208 -25.89 22.15 30.79
N GLN A 209 -25.01 23.17 30.77
CA GLN A 209 -24.71 24.02 31.93
C GLN A 209 -25.95 24.59 32.64
N PRO A 210 -26.96 25.18 31.95
CA PRO A 210 -28.15 25.69 32.63
C PRO A 210 -28.95 24.59 33.32
N GLU A 211 -29.04 23.39 32.75
CA GLU A 211 -29.76 22.26 33.35
C GLU A 211 -29.03 21.72 34.58
N VAL A 212 -27.71 21.59 34.53
CA VAL A 212 -26.89 21.18 35.68
C VAL A 212 -27.01 22.21 36.82
N GLU A 213 -27.00 23.50 36.50
CA GLU A 213 -27.15 24.58 37.46
C GLU A 213 -28.55 24.60 38.10
N ARG A 214 -29.60 24.41 37.29
CA ARG A 214 -30.98 24.28 37.78
C ARG A 214 -31.14 23.08 38.71
N LEU A 215 -30.52 21.95 38.36
CA LEU A 215 -30.53 20.74 39.17
C LEU A 215 -29.76 20.93 40.49
N ARG A 216 -28.63 21.64 40.44
CA ARG A 216 -27.88 22.07 41.64
C ARG A 216 -28.77 22.88 42.57
N GLN A 217 -29.43 23.93 42.07
CA GLN A 217 -30.30 24.79 42.88
C GLN A 217 -31.46 24.00 43.49
N LYS A 218 -32.09 23.10 42.73
CA LYS A 218 -33.19 22.28 43.24
C LYS A 218 -32.72 21.29 44.31
N ALA A 219 -31.59 20.62 44.09
CA ALA A 219 -31.00 19.70 45.06
C ALA A 219 -30.67 20.42 46.37
N VAL A 220 -30.10 21.62 46.27
CA VAL A 220 -29.78 22.51 47.39
C VAL A 220 -31.03 22.83 48.23
N SER A 221 -32.09 23.32 47.59
CA SER A 221 -33.34 23.66 48.28
C SER A 221 -33.94 22.45 49.00
N LYS A 222 -33.92 21.28 48.35
CA LYS A 222 -34.50 20.05 48.90
C LYS A 222 -33.73 19.52 50.12
N ILE A 223 -32.39 19.54 50.05
CA ILE A 223 -31.54 19.18 51.18
C ILE A 223 -31.76 20.17 52.34
N PHE A 224 -31.85 21.46 52.04
CA PHE A 224 -32.10 22.49 53.04
C PHE A 224 -33.45 22.29 53.75
N GLU A 225 -34.52 22.06 53.00
CA GLU A 225 -35.85 21.76 53.55
C GLU A 225 -35.81 20.50 54.42
N PHE A 226 -35.16 19.43 53.95
CA PHE A 226 -35.00 18.19 54.74
C PHE A 226 -34.27 18.45 56.06
N VAL A 227 -33.15 19.16 56.01
CA VAL A 227 -32.35 19.47 57.19
C VAL A 227 -33.14 20.36 58.17
N ILE A 228 -33.86 21.37 57.68
CA ILE A 228 -34.74 22.22 58.48
C ILE A 228 -35.86 21.41 59.12
N GLN A 229 -36.53 20.52 58.39
CA GLN A 229 -37.57 19.65 58.93
C GLN A 229 -37.03 18.77 60.07
N LYS A 230 -35.80 18.24 59.92
CA LYS A 230 -35.12 17.50 60.98
C LYS A 230 -34.78 18.40 62.19
N PHE A 231 -34.38 19.65 61.98
CA PHE A 231 -34.19 20.62 63.07
C PHE A 231 -35.48 20.97 63.80
N TYR A 232 -36.60 21.14 63.09
CA TYR A 232 -37.90 21.35 63.72
C TYR A 232 -38.35 20.13 64.53
N ALA A 233 -38.05 18.91 64.07
CA ALA A 233 -38.31 17.69 64.84
C ALA A 233 -37.48 17.66 66.14
N LEU A 234 -36.23 18.12 66.11
CA LEU A 234 -35.37 18.26 67.30
C LEU A 234 -35.89 19.29 68.32
N ARG A 235 -36.69 20.26 67.88
CA ARG A 235 -37.28 21.29 68.76
C ARG A 235 -38.43 20.76 69.63
N LYS A 236 -39.01 19.59 69.32
CA LYS A 236 -40.10 19.01 70.10
C LYS A 236 -39.59 18.51 71.47
N PRO A 237 -40.22 18.93 72.59
CA PRO A 237 -39.82 18.46 73.92
C PRO A 237 -40.04 16.94 74.06
N LYS A 238 -39.10 16.25 74.74
CA LYS A 238 -38.98 14.78 74.92
C LYS A 238 -38.32 13.97 73.79
N THR A 239 -37.63 14.60 72.84
CA THR A 239 -36.88 13.88 71.79
C THR A 239 -35.50 13.43 72.31
N ASN A 240 -35.12 12.16 72.08
CA ASN A 240 -33.77 11.67 72.39
C ASN A 240 -32.77 12.23 71.37
N ILE A 241 -32.12 13.34 71.74
CA ILE A 241 -31.22 14.13 70.89
C ILE A 241 -30.00 13.31 70.43
N GLN A 242 -29.52 12.34 71.24
CA GLN A 242 -28.33 11.52 70.93
C GLN A 242 -28.58 10.55 69.77
N ILE A 243 -29.73 9.86 69.74
CA ILE A 243 -30.05 8.89 68.67
C ILE A 243 -30.25 9.58 67.32
N LEU A 244 -30.87 10.76 67.30
CA LEU A 244 -31.12 11.51 66.05
C LEU A 244 -29.84 12.14 65.48
N GLN A 245 -28.90 12.55 66.33
CA GLN A 245 -27.59 13.04 65.90
C GLN A 245 -26.73 11.94 65.24
N GLN A 246 -26.71 10.75 65.84
CA GLN A 246 -25.91 9.62 65.34
C GLN A 246 -26.44 9.04 64.01
N SER A 247 -27.77 9.00 63.85
CA SER A 247 -28.42 8.34 62.71
C SER A 247 -28.62 9.24 61.48
N VAL A 248 -28.78 10.56 61.66
CA VAL A 248 -29.17 11.49 60.58
C VAL A 248 -28.20 12.65 60.39
N LEU A 249 -27.59 13.22 61.43
CA LEU A 249 -26.69 14.37 61.23
C LEU A 249 -25.28 13.95 60.82
N LEU A 250 -24.73 12.90 61.46
CA LEU A 250 -23.39 12.40 61.16
C LEU A 250 -23.28 11.70 59.79
N LYS A 251 -24.30 10.93 59.38
CA LYS A 251 -24.35 10.26 58.07
C LYS A 251 -24.33 11.24 56.89
N TYR A 252 -24.96 12.41 57.05
CA TYR A 252 -25.20 13.36 55.96
C TYR A 252 -24.22 14.55 56.00
N LYS A 253 -23.41 14.70 57.06
CA LYS A 253 -22.43 15.79 57.25
C LYS A 253 -21.49 15.95 56.07
N TYR A 254 -20.86 14.86 55.62
CA TYR A 254 -19.79 14.93 54.62
C TYR A 254 -20.32 15.21 53.20
N THR A 255 -21.49 14.67 52.86
CA THR A 255 -22.08 14.83 51.51
C THR A 255 -22.71 16.22 51.33
N ILE A 256 -23.24 16.81 52.40
CA ILE A 256 -23.78 18.17 52.38
C ILE A 256 -22.64 19.21 52.29
N PHE A 257 -21.54 19.02 53.02
CA PHE A 257 -20.39 19.94 53.00
C PHE A 257 -19.53 19.85 51.74
N SER A 258 -19.45 18.67 51.11
CA SER A 258 -18.70 18.47 49.85
C SER A 258 -19.42 18.97 48.60
N CYS A 259 -20.71 19.31 48.74
CA CYS A 259 -21.45 20.10 47.78
C CYS A 259 -21.06 21.56 48.02
N GLN A 260 -20.19 22.10 47.16
CA GLN A 260 -19.55 23.42 47.23
C GLN A 260 -20.59 24.56 47.27
N ILE A 261 -21.29 24.74 48.39
CA ILE A 261 -22.34 25.76 48.55
C ILE A 261 -22.01 26.58 49.80
N PRO A 262 -21.03 27.51 49.71
CA PRO A 262 -20.64 28.35 50.84
C PRO A 262 -21.83 29.16 51.39
N ILE A 263 -22.81 29.46 50.55
CA ILE A 263 -24.01 30.24 50.90
C ILE A 263 -24.90 29.46 51.88
N LEU A 264 -25.04 28.14 51.70
CA LEU A 264 -25.87 27.34 52.61
C LEU A 264 -25.19 27.14 53.95
N ALA A 265 -23.89 26.89 53.98
CA ALA A 265 -23.14 26.75 55.23
C ALA A 265 -23.32 28.00 56.12
N CYS A 266 -23.22 29.20 55.55
CA CYS A 266 -23.50 30.44 56.29
C CYS A 266 -24.95 30.53 56.79
N SER A 267 -25.94 30.27 55.92
CA SER A 267 -27.35 30.36 56.31
C SER A 267 -27.77 29.31 57.35
N LEU A 268 -27.25 28.08 57.23
CA LEU A 268 -27.48 27.00 58.18
C LEU A 268 -26.82 27.30 59.52
N VAL A 269 -25.57 27.77 59.54
CA VAL A 269 -24.88 28.17 60.76
C VAL A 269 -25.61 29.32 61.46
N LEU A 270 -26.08 30.33 60.71
CA LEU A 270 -26.90 31.40 61.27
C LEU A 270 -28.23 30.87 61.85
N LEU A 271 -28.95 30.02 61.11
CA LEU A 271 -30.22 29.46 61.58
C LEU A 271 -30.02 28.58 62.83
N PHE A 272 -28.90 27.85 62.89
CA PHE A 272 -28.49 27.02 64.03
C PHE A 272 -28.17 27.85 65.27
N LEU A 273 -27.38 28.93 65.10
CA LEU A 273 -27.00 29.84 66.17
C LEU A 273 -28.21 30.60 66.73
N ILE A 274 -29.20 30.89 65.90
CA ILE A 274 -30.43 31.59 66.31
C ILE A 274 -31.46 30.63 66.94
N SER A 275 -31.53 29.37 66.51
CA SER A 275 -32.62 28.45 66.90
C SER A 275 -32.30 27.50 68.05
N VAL A 276 -31.03 27.36 68.44
CA VAL A 276 -30.60 26.40 69.48
C VAL A 276 -30.30 27.14 70.80
N PRO A 277 -30.96 26.79 71.92
CA PRO A 277 -30.65 27.39 73.21
C PRO A 277 -29.17 27.18 73.58
N VAL A 278 -28.56 28.21 74.16
CA VAL A 278 -27.11 28.35 74.43
C VAL A 278 -26.48 27.11 75.08
N SER A 279 -27.26 26.34 75.86
CA SER A 279 -26.85 25.11 76.53
C SER A 279 -26.61 23.89 75.62
N LEU A 280 -27.19 23.82 74.43
CA LEU A 280 -26.89 22.76 73.43
C LEU A 280 -25.73 23.14 72.50
N ASN A 281 -25.44 24.45 72.39
CA ASN A 281 -24.44 25.02 71.50
C ASN A 281 -23.02 24.50 71.85
N MET A 282 -22.75 24.28 73.15
CA MET A 282 -21.45 23.81 73.63
C MET A 282 -21.16 22.32 73.31
N TYR A 283 -22.19 21.50 73.11
CA TYR A 283 -22.02 20.07 72.81
C TYR A 283 -21.97 19.77 71.30
N LEU A 284 -22.67 20.56 70.45
CA LEU A 284 -22.61 20.38 68.99
C LEU A 284 -21.46 21.13 68.30
N CYS A 285 -20.93 22.22 68.87
CA CYS A 285 -19.70 22.85 68.36
C CYS A 285 -18.48 21.91 68.40
N LYS A 286 -18.56 20.81 69.17
CA LYS A 286 -17.54 19.76 69.21
C LYS A 286 -17.73 18.66 68.17
N VAL A 287 -18.89 18.63 67.51
CA VAL A 287 -19.30 17.60 66.53
C VAL A 287 -19.29 18.15 65.09
N LEU A 288 -19.48 19.47 64.91
CA LEU A 288 -19.22 20.19 63.65
C LEU A 288 -17.72 20.37 63.44
#